data_AF-A0A8H3ACA1-F1
#
_entry.id   AF-A0A8H3ACA1-F1
#
_cell.length_a   1.000
_cell.length_b   1.000
_cell.length_c   1.000
_cell.angle_alpha   90.00
_cell.angle_beta   90.00
_cell.angle_gamma   90.00
#
_symmetry.space_group_name_H-M   'P 1'
#
loop_
_entity.id
_entity.type
_entity.pdbx_description
1 polymer ?
#
loop_
_entity_poly.entity_id
_entity_poly.type
_entity_poly.pdbx_seq_one_letter_code
_entity_poly.pdbx_strand_id
1 'polypeptide(L)'
;MLYINCTFAGADPLSSPYLMSGHVARALEAVHRLGQKEYGFWGNHTATIDWCEDNYTHTQYIAEWYNTVSNIPFIALGLYGAYYSLREIPSAMHRWRFTAPHIGIACVGVGSFIFHATLNWYAQVLLDEMPMIYVSSMVLYLVFAPTDGPGSLKLKVGIASIPLTVTALYLRFSYPVIHQLCFAGIMLSIGYRFVGLIRGSKHNPEAISDAKYYIFTGAFMFILAFGIWNIDNAFCDFWTLVRTSLWNGEPGPSFKTPSLPAAIVGAVTQGHAWWHILTGLGCARMAAGASYLMLTTSHPDILPPAREPNPPLPLSPPAPTRKASDDAIFRPYKDDPVSYEDEGPSHDEILLQQRQMIDEQDTHLDRLSNSIRNQRDISLQINDELEVHTGLLEALDHELDSTGDRLSRARRRLDHVARGAKDNGSAVAIGVLIFVLLILIIVFKT
;
A
#
# COMPACT_ATOMS: atom_id res chain seq x y z
N MET A 1 -12.72 45.32 -7.69
CA MET A 1 -11.83 46.32 -8.31
C MET A 1 -10.45 46.16 -7.66
N LEU A 2 -9.60 45.34 -8.26
CA LEU A 2 -8.18 45.18 -7.93
C LEU A 2 -7.54 44.66 -9.22
N TYR A 3 -7.00 45.60 -9.99
CA TYR A 3 -6.30 45.38 -11.25
C TYR A 3 -4.85 45.00 -10.92
N ILE A 4 -4.39 43.82 -11.38
CA ILE A 4 -2.96 43.51 -11.43
C ILE A 4 -2.48 43.94 -12.82
N ASN A 5 -1.69 45.01 -12.83
CA ASN A 5 -1.09 45.61 -14.01
C ASN A 5 0.25 44.89 -14.26
N CYS A 6 0.33 44.05 -15.29
CA CYS A 6 1.61 43.58 -15.82
C CYS A 6 2.21 44.67 -16.70
N THR A 7 3.06 45.53 -16.13
CA THR A 7 3.91 46.43 -16.90
C THR A 7 5.10 45.65 -17.47
N PHE A 8 5.07 45.42 -18.78
CA PHE A 8 6.25 45.15 -19.60
C PHE A 8 7.19 46.36 -19.50
N ALA A 9 8.35 46.18 -18.85
CA ALA A 9 9.45 47.14 -18.92
C ALA A 9 10.31 46.80 -20.16
N GLY A 10 10.53 47.81 -21.00
CA GLY A 10 11.06 47.70 -22.35
C GLY A 10 12.48 47.14 -22.45
N ALA A 11 12.67 46.28 -23.45
CA ALA A 11 13.97 45.91 -23.95
C ALA A 11 14.44 46.96 -24.97
N ASP A 12 15.62 47.54 -24.74
CA ASP A 12 16.38 48.34 -25.71
C ASP A 12 16.66 47.52 -26.97
N PRO A 13 16.37 48.03 -28.19
CA PRO A 13 16.51 47.24 -29.41
C PRO A 13 17.83 47.54 -30.12
N LEU A 14 19.01 47.37 -29.50
CA LEU A 14 20.27 47.72 -30.19
C LEU A 14 21.53 47.00 -29.65
N SER A 15 21.53 45.66 -29.58
CA SER A 15 22.78 44.87 -29.68
C SER A 15 22.51 43.37 -29.82
N SER A 16 22.42 42.86 -31.05
CA SER A 16 22.58 41.42 -31.30
C SER A 16 23.29 41.19 -32.63
N PRO A 17 24.52 40.66 -32.61
CA PRO A 17 25.16 40.15 -33.81
C PRO A 17 25.35 38.63 -33.70
N TYR A 18 24.27 37.83 -33.69
CA TYR A 18 24.37 36.40 -33.97
C TYR A 18 23.20 35.89 -34.82
N LEU A 19 23.35 36.15 -36.12
CA LEU A 19 22.64 35.46 -37.20
C LEU A 19 23.38 34.14 -37.47
N MET A 20 22.85 33.01 -37.01
CA MET A 20 23.15 31.69 -37.57
C MET A 20 21.88 30.82 -37.59
N SER A 21 21.20 30.87 -38.74
CA SER A 21 20.49 29.81 -39.45
C SER A 21 20.12 28.50 -38.72
N GLY A 22 18.81 28.18 -38.70
CA GLY A 22 18.34 26.87 -39.18
C GLY A 22 17.61 25.96 -38.18
N HIS A 23 16.31 26.18 -37.98
CA HIS A 23 15.29 25.20 -37.56
C HIS A 23 15.63 24.23 -36.40
N VAL A 24 15.74 24.76 -35.19
CA VAL A 24 15.28 24.03 -33.98
C VAL A 24 14.23 24.94 -33.35
N ALA A 25 13.05 24.39 -33.07
CA ALA A 25 11.96 25.14 -32.46
C ALA A 25 12.50 25.90 -31.23
N ARG A 26 12.25 27.21 -31.18
CA ARG A 26 12.61 28.13 -30.10
C ARG A 26 12.49 27.37 -28.77
N ALA A 27 13.63 27.07 -28.13
CA ALA A 27 13.61 26.64 -26.74
C ALA A 27 12.81 27.69 -25.97
N LEU A 28 11.90 27.26 -25.09
CA LEU A 28 11.34 28.16 -24.09
C LEU A 28 12.49 28.94 -23.47
N GLU A 29 12.32 30.26 -23.28
CA GLU A 29 13.33 31.08 -22.62
C GLU A 29 13.73 30.41 -21.30
N ALA A 30 15.03 30.41 -21.00
CA ALA A 30 15.54 29.81 -19.77
C ALA A 30 14.79 30.42 -18.57
N VAL A 31 14.24 29.56 -17.73
CA VAL A 31 13.42 29.99 -16.60
C VAL A 31 14.29 30.00 -15.36
N HIS A 32 14.49 31.20 -14.80
CA HIS A 32 15.21 31.40 -13.54
C HIS A 32 14.22 31.91 -12.49
N ARG A 33 14.36 31.49 -11.23
CA ARG A 33 13.58 32.12 -10.16
C ARG A 33 14.16 33.50 -9.87
N LEU A 34 13.29 34.41 -9.43
CA LEU A 34 13.68 35.76 -9.05
C LEU A 34 14.76 35.71 -7.96
N GLY A 35 15.93 36.30 -8.23
CA GLY A 35 17.05 36.38 -7.29
C GLY A 35 18.06 35.22 -7.36
N GLN A 36 17.84 34.20 -8.20
CA GLN A 36 18.87 33.20 -8.50
C GLN A 36 19.94 33.73 -9.46
N LYS A 37 21.13 33.12 -9.42
CA LYS A 37 22.17 33.37 -10.42
C LYS A 37 21.80 32.69 -11.73
N GLU A 38 21.87 33.43 -12.83
CA GLU A 38 21.56 32.98 -14.20
C GLU A 38 22.81 32.49 -14.97
N TYR A 39 23.99 32.57 -14.34
CA TYR A 39 25.26 32.16 -14.93
C TYR A 39 26.25 31.67 -13.86
N GLY A 40 27.24 30.89 -14.28
CA GLY A 40 28.37 30.49 -13.43
C GLY A 40 29.52 29.88 -14.22
N PHE A 41 30.25 28.95 -13.60
CA PHE A 41 31.47 28.38 -14.20
C PHE A 41 31.25 27.72 -15.57
N TRP A 42 30.08 27.10 -15.78
CA TRP A 42 29.74 26.39 -17.02
C TRP A 42 29.06 27.27 -18.08
N GLY A 43 29.06 28.60 -17.88
CA GLY A 43 28.41 29.56 -18.76
C GLY A 43 27.01 29.95 -18.29
N ASN A 44 26.20 30.42 -19.24
CA ASN A 44 24.82 30.82 -18.97
C ASN A 44 23.92 29.60 -18.77
N HIS A 45 23.01 29.71 -17.82
CA HIS A 45 21.96 28.73 -17.61
C HIS A 45 20.98 28.78 -18.79
N THR A 46 20.67 27.62 -19.33
CA THR A 46 19.85 27.48 -20.54
C THR A 46 18.70 26.51 -20.35
N ALA A 47 18.68 25.79 -19.22
CA ALA A 47 17.62 24.86 -18.87
C ALA A 47 16.24 25.55 -18.86
N THR A 48 15.20 24.80 -19.21
CA THR A 48 13.82 25.28 -19.15
C THR A 48 13.24 25.22 -17.74
N ILE A 49 13.99 24.68 -16.79
CA ILE A 49 13.61 24.50 -15.38
C ILE A 49 14.84 24.78 -14.51
N ASP A 50 14.66 25.64 -13.51
CA ASP A 50 15.57 25.85 -12.39
C ASP A 50 14.82 25.45 -11.10
N TRP A 51 15.42 24.61 -10.26
CA TRP A 51 14.74 24.02 -9.11
C TRP A 51 14.81 24.91 -7.88
N CYS A 52 14.29 24.42 -6.76
CA CYS A 52 14.20 25.19 -5.53
C CYS A 52 15.54 25.42 -4.81
N GLU A 53 16.60 24.76 -5.24
CA GLU A 53 17.93 24.92 -4.65
C GLU A 53 18.60 26.21 -5.17
N ASP A 54 19.28 26.96 -4.31
CA ASP A 54 19.90 28.22 -4.74
C ASP A 54 21.27 27.97 -5.43
N ASN A 55 21.44 28.58 -6.60
CA ASN A 55 22.56 28.33 -7.51
C ASN A 55 23.91 28.82 -6.96
N TYR A 56 24.93 27.96 -7.05
CA TYR A 56 26.33 28.21 -6.67
C TYR A 56 26.50 28.74 -5.24
N THR A 57 25.74 28.16 -4.29
CA THR A 57 25.82 28.48 -2.86
C THR A 57 26.96 27.76 -2.16
N HIS A 58 27.17 26.48 -2.45
CA HIS A 58 28.25 25.68 -1.87
C HIS A 58 29.49 25.61 -2.74
N THR A 59 29.48 25.96 -4.01
CA THR A 59 30.69 26.04 -4.84
C THR A 59 30.44 26.78 -6.14
N GLN A 60 31.49 27.36 -6.72
CA GLN A 60 31.42 28.01 -8.03
C GLN A 60 31.30 27.01 -9.19
N TYR A 61 31.63 25.73 -8.97
CA TYR A 61 31.68 24.71 -10.03
C TYR A 61 30.39 23.90 -10.21
N ILE A 62 29.52 23.87 -9.20
CA ILE A 62 28.27 23.09 -9.17
C ILE A 62 27.14 24.07 -8.88
N ALA A 63 26.16 24.13 -9.79
CA ALA A 63 25.02 25.04 -9.64
C ALA A 63 24.16 24.62 -8.44
N GLU A 64 23.61 23.40 -8.45
CA GLU A 64 22.76 22.89 -7.36
C GLU A 64 23.49 21.77 -6.62
N TRP A 65 24.07 22.06 -5.45
CA TRP A 65 24.96 21.14 -4.75
C TRP A 65 24.25 19.86 -4.29
N TYR A 66 23.15 19.99 -3.54
CA TYR A 66 22.42 18.85 -2.99
C TYR A 66 21.75 18.03 -4.08
N ASN A 67 21.13 18.68 -5.07
CA ASN A 67 20.54 18.01 -6.24
C ASN A 67 21.60 17.25 -7.05
N THR A 68 22.83 17.78 -7.16
CA THR A 68 23.94 17.09 -7.83
C THR A 68 24.42 15.86 -7.03
N VAL A 69 24.79 16.03 -5.75
CA VAL A 69 25.43 14.94 -4.99
C VAL A 69 24.45 13.83 -4.59
N SER A 70 23.15 14.13 -4.48
CA SER A 70 22.10 13.16 -4.19
C SER A 70 21.96 12.07 -5.25
N ASN A 71 22.50 12.28 -6.46
CA ASN A 71 22.54 11.29 -7.53
C ASN A 71 23.60 10.19 -7.34
N ILE A 72 24.64 10.42 -6.52
CA ILE A 72 25.76 9.46 -6.36
C ILE A 72 25.30 8.10 -5.81
N PRO A 73 24.49 8.00 -4.73
CA PRO A 73 24.02 6.72 -4.23
C PRO A 73 23.18 5.95 -5.26
N PHE A 74 22.38 6.65 -6.06
CA PHE A 74 21.57 6.05 -7.10
C PHE A 74 22.40 5.47 -8.24
N ILE A 75 23.48 6.16 -8.66
CA ILE A 75 24.45 5.63 -9.63
C ILE A 75 25.07 4.32 -9.11
N ALA A 76 25.52 4.32 -7.86
CA ALA A 76 26.13 3.14 -7.23
C ALA A 76 25.16 1.95 -7.18
N LEU A 77 23.90 2.18 -6.81
CA LEU A 77 22.86 1.16 -6.80
C LEU A 77 22.58 0.58 -8.19
N GLY A 78 22.56 1.41 -9.23
CA GLY A 78 22.42 0.97 -10.62
C GLY A 78 23.56 0.04 -11.06
N LEU A 79 24.81 0.47 -10.82
CA LEU A 79 25.99 -0.34 -11.12
C LEU A 79 26.03 -1.64 -10.34
N TYR A 80 25.63 -1.61 -9.06
CA TYR A 80 25.52 -2.79 -8.21
C TYR A 80 24.50 -3.80 -8.76
N GLY A 81 23.31 -3.33 -9.15
CA GLY A 81 22.30 -4.19 -9.79
C GLY A 81 22.76 -4.78 -11.12
N ALA A 82 23.49 -4.00 -11.92
CA ALA A 82 24.06 -4.47 -13.18
C ALA A 82 25.14 -5.56 -12.94
N TYR A 83 26.02 -5.34 -11.98
CA TYR A 83 27.06 -6.30 -11.57
C TYR A 83 26.45 -7.64 -11.16
N TYR A 84 25.46 -7.64 -10.26
CA TYR A 84 24.79 -8.87 -9.83
C TYR A 84 24.04 -9.56 -10.97
N SER A 85 23.35 -8.79 -11.82
CA SER A 85 22.66 -9.36 -12.98
C SER A 85 23.62 -10.05 -13.95
N LEU A 86 24.81 -9.47 -14.18
CA LEU A 86 25.82 -10.07 -15.05
C LEU A 86 26.48 -11.31 -14.45
N ARG A 87 26.60 -11.36 -13.12
CA ARG A 87 27.24 -12.45 -12.39
C ARG A 87 26.31 -13.66 -12.21
N GLU A 88 25.06 -13.40 -11.83
CA GLU A 88 24.13 -14.44 -11.37
C GLU A 88 23.16 -14.93 -12.46
N ILE A 89 22.96 -14.17 -13.56
CA ILE A 89 22.03 -14.55 -14.63
C ILE A 89 22.80 -15.14 -15.83
N PRO A 90 22.70 -16.46 -16.08
CA PRO A 90 23.23 -17.11 -17.26
C PRO A 90 22.87 -16.43 -18.58
N SER A 91 23.83 -16.36 -19.51
CA SER A 91 23.62 -15.78 -20.85
C SER A 91 22.48 -16.44 -21.64
N ALA A 92 22.23 -17.74 -21.41
CA ALA A 92 21.14 -18.49 -22.02
C ALA A 92 19.74 -17.93 -21.68
N MET A 93 19.60 -17.21 -20.56
CA MET A 93 18.35 -16.55 -20.15
C MET A 93 18.25 -15.11 -20.67
N HIS A 94 18.96 -14.77 -21.75
CA HIS A 94 18.95 -13.42 -22.33
C HIS A 94 19.30 -12.33 -21.29
N ARG A 95 20.33 -12.57 -20.48
CA ARG A 95 20.71 -11.77 -19.29
C ARG A 95 20.68 -10.24 -19.50
N TRP A 96 21.01 -9.76 -20.70
CA TRP A 96 20.98 -8.33 -21.04
C TRP A 96 19.62 -7.67 -20.88
N ARG A 97 18.52 -8.42 -20.98
CA ARG A 97 17.16 -7.91 -20.71
C ARG A 97 16.97 -7.46 -19.26
N PHE A 98 17.74 -8.03 -18.34
CA PHE A 98 17.72 -7.73 -16.91
C PHE A 98 18.82 -6.73 -16.55
N THR A 99 20.00 -6.87 -17.13
CA THR A 99 21.14 -5.98 -16.87
C THR A 99 20.93 -4.58 -17.43
N ALA A 100 20.36 -4.44 -18.64
CA ALA A 100 20.27 -3.13 -19.32
C ALA A 100 19.48 -2.08 -18.53
N PRO A 101 18.32 -2.37 -17.92
CA PRO A 101 17.64 -1.45 -17.02
C PRO A 101 18.51 -0.94 -15.86
N HIS A 102 19.34 -1.79 -15.26
CA HIS A 102 20.23 -1.40 -14.16
C HIS A 102 21.37 -0.47 -14.61
N ILE A 103 21.97 -0.74 -15.77
CA ILE A 103 22.94 0.16 -16.38
C ILE A 103 22.28 1.50 -16.69
N GLY A 104 21.10 1.46 -17.29
CA GLY A 104 20.36 2.66 -17.65
C GLY A 104 19.98 3.51 -16.43
N ILE A 105 19.61 2.89 -15.30
CA ILE A 105 19.42 3.57 -14.01
C ILE A 105 20.70 4.34 -13.63
N ALA A 106 21.88 3.72 -13.71
CA ALA A 106 23.13 4.43 -13.43
C ALA A 106 23.38 5.59 -14.41
N CYS A 107 23.06 5.41 -15.69
CA CYS A 107 23.17 6.46 -16.71
C CYS A 107 22.25 7.66 -16.41
N VAL A 108 21.01 7.43 -15.97
CA VAL A 108 20.10 8.51 -15.52
C VAL A 108 20.74 9.30 -14.38
N GLY A 109 21.29 8.63 -13.37
CA GLY A 109 21.95 9.31 -12.25
C GLY A 109 23.16 10.14 -12.67
N VAL A 110 23.98 9.64 -13.61
CA VAL A 110 25.11 10.40 -14.18
C VAL A 110 24.61 11.62 -14.94
N GLY A 111 23.56 11.48 -15.74
CA GLY A 111 23.00 12.58 -16.49
C GLY A 111 22.35 13.65 -15.63
N SER A 112 21.56 13.24 -14.63
CA SER A 112 21.00 14.13 -13.60
C SER A 112 22.10 14.87 -12.84
N PHE A 113 23.18 14.17 -12.45
CA PHE A 113 24.35 14.82 -11.83
C PHE A 113 24.92 15.94 -12.73
N ILE A 114 25.12 15.66 -14.02
CA ILE A 114 25.67 16.64 -14.97
C ILE A 114 24.69 17.80 -15.17
N PHE A 115 23.40 17.52 -15.26
CA PHE A 115 22.36 18.53 -15.39
C PHE A 115 22.36 19.48 -14.19
N HIS A 116 22.24 18.98 -12.96
CA HIS A 116 22.22 19.83 -11.76
C HIS A 116 23.53 20.56 -11.49
N ALA A 117 24.66 20.03 -11.97
CA ALA A 117 25.94 20.73 -11.88
C ALA A 117 26.04 21.92 -12.85
N THR A 118 25.34 21.87 -13.99
CA THR A 118 25.52 22.81 -15.12
C THR A 118 24.32 23.69 -15.44
N LEU A 119 23.10 23.26 -15.12
CA LEU A 119 21.82 23.84 -15.55
C LEU A 119 21.75 24.12 -17.07
N ASN A 120 22.31 23.19 -17.85
CA ASN A 120 22.32 23.26 -19.30
C ASN A 120 21.14 22.51 -19.91
N TRP A 121 20.47 23.11 -20.89
CA TRP A 121 19.34 22.50 -21.60
C TRP A 121 19.65 21.14 -22.23
N TYR A 122 20.83 20.99 -22.84
CA TYR A 122 21.21 19.72 -23.46
C TYR A 122 21.42 18.64 -22.40
N ALA A 123 21.97 18.98 -21.23
CA ALA A 123 22.10 18.06 -20.13
C ALA A 123 20.73 17.68 -19.56
N GLN A 124 19.84 18.66 -19.37
CA GLN A 124 18.45 18.45 -18.93
C GLN A 124 17.73 17.46 -19.84
N VAL A 125 17.65 17.75 -21.15
CA VAL A 125 16.84 16.96 -22.07
C VAL A 125 17.53 15.63 -22.41
N LEU A 126 18.79 15.65 -22.84
CA LEU A 126 19.43 14.47 -23.43
C LEU A 126 20.03 13.53 -22.39
N LEU A 127 20.45 14.03 -21.23
CA LEU A 127 21.17 13.22 -20.23
C LEU A 127 20.31 12.89 -19.01
N ASP A 128 19.36 13.74 -18.63
CA ASP A 128 18.49 13.47 -17.48
C ASP A 128 17.10 12.98 -17.92
N GLU A 129 16.31 13.84 -18.58
CA GLU A 129 14.91 13.56 -18.88
C GLU A 129 14.71 12.42 -19.90
N MET A 130 15.43 12.43 -21.03
CA MET A 130 15.27 11.37 -22.02
C MET A 130 15.72 10.00 -21.50
N PRO A 131 16.88 9.84 -20.84
CA PRO A 131 17.27 8.55 -20.29
C PRO A 131 16.22 7.94 -19.34
N MET A 132 15.47 8.73 -18.57
CA MET A 132 14.34 8.22 -17.77
C MET A 132 13.30 7.48 -18.63
N ILE A 133 12.95 8.01 -19.80
CA ILE A 133 12.04 7.37 -20.77
C ILE A 133 12.63 6.10 -21.34
N TYR A 134 13.92 6.11 -21.71
CA TYR A 134 14.59 4.94 -22.28
C TYR A 134 14.64 3.79 -21.26
N VAL A 135 15.05 4.06 -20.03
CA VAL A 135 15.12 3.06 -18.95
C VAL A 135 13.75 2.48 -18.65
N SER A 136 12.74 3.33 -18.52
CA SER A 136 11.36 2.89 -18.28
C SER A 136 10.86 2.03 -19.45
N SER A 137 11.22 2.38 -20.68
CA SER A 137 10.90 1.57 -21.86
C SER A 137 11.65 0.23 -21.89
N MET A 138 12.87 0.15 -21.36
CA MET A 138 13.59 -1.13 -21.18
C MET A 138 12.89 -2.03 -20.16
N VAL A 139 12.39 -1.46 -19.04
CA VAL A 139 11.58 -2.22 -18.07
C VAL A 139 10.26 -2.64 -18.69
N LEU A 140 9.60 -1.76 -19.45
CA LEU A 140 8.37 -2.09 -20.20
C LEU A 140 8.63 -3.26 -21.18
N TYR A 141 9.75 -3.23 -21.89
CA TYR A 141 10.19 -4.32 -22.78
C TYR A 141 10.43 -5.61 -22.00
N LEU A 142 11.06 -5.55 -20.82
CA LEU A 142 11.28 -6.70 -19.96
C LEU A 142 9.96 -7.37 -19.57
N VAL A 143 8.93 -6.60 -19.18
CA VAL A 143 7.67 -7.15 -18.63
C VAL A 143 6.60 -7.50 -19.67
N PHE A 144 6.62 -6.86 -20.84
CA PHE A 144 5.63 -7.09 -21.91
C PHE A 144 6.14 -7.96 -23.05
N ALA A 145 7.41 -7.81 -23.47
CA ALA A 145 7.86 -8.47 -24.70
C ALA A 145 8.07 -9.98 -24.45
N PRO A 146 7.35 -10.88 -25.14
CA PRO A 146 7.61 -12.31 -25.05
C PRO A 146 9.02 -12.64 -25.56
N THR A 147 9.67 -13.63 -24.96
CA THR A 147 10.97 -14.12 -25.47
C THR A 147 10.79 -14.69 -26.88
N ASP A 148 9.82 -15.59 -27.06
CA ASP A 148 9.51 -16.28 -28.32
C ASP A 148 8.00 -16.27 -28.62
N GLY A 149 7.63 -16.56 -29.88
CA GLY A 149 6.23 -16.75 -30.30
C GLY A 149 5.73 -15.80 -31.41
N PRO A 150 4.59 -16.12 -32.04
CA PRO A 150 4.01 -15.32 -33.12
C PRO A 150 3.55 -13.95 -32.61
N GLY A 151 3.90 -12.88 -33.34
CA GLY A 151 3.59 -11.49 -32.95
C GLY A 151 4.58 -10.85 -31.97
N SER A 152 5.53 -11.60 -31.42
CA SER A 152 6.55 -11.08 -30.48
C SER A 152 7.40 -9.97 -31.11
N LEU A 153 7.80 -10.09 -32.39
CA LEU A 153 8.59 -9.08 -33.08
C LEU A 153 7.85 -7.74 -33.22
N LYS A 154 6.55 -7.75 -33.55
CA LYS A 154 5.75 -6.52 -33.68
C LYS A 154 5.69 -5.76 -32.36
N LEU A 155 5.47 -6.48 -31.25
CA LEU A 155 5.44 -5.88 -29.92
C LEU A 155 6.82 -5.36 -29.48
N LYS A 156 7.89 -6.12 -29.74
CA LYS A 156 9.28 -5.71 -29.48
C LYS A 156 9.63 -4.40 -30.21
N VAL A 157 9.32 -4.32 -31.51
CA VAL A 157 9.54 -3.12 -32.32
C VAL A 157 8.68 -1.95 -31.82
N GLY A 158 7.40 -2.20 -31.50
CA GLY A 158 6.50 -1.16 -31.00
C GLY A 158 6.96 -0.56 -29.67
N ILE A 159 7.45 -1.38 -28.73
CA ILE A 159 8.01 -0.88 -27.47
C ILE A 159 9.33 -0.13 -27.71
N ALA A 160 10.20 -0.65 -28.57
CA ALA A 160 11.48 -0.01 -28.90
C ALA A 160 11.30 1.34 -29.62
N SER A 161 10.20 1.57 -30.33
CA SER A 161 9.90 2.86 -30.96
C SER A 161 9.45 3.94 -29.98
N ILE A 162 8.86 3.58 -28.82
CA ILE A 162 8.35 4.54 -27.82
C ILE A 162 9.39 5.61 -27.45
N PRO A 163 10.60 5.28 -26.96
CA PRO A 163 11.56 6.29 -26.54
C PRO A 163 12.03 7.16 -27.71
N LEU A 164 12.15 6.60 -28.92
CA LEU A 164 12.52 7.37 -30.12
C LEU A 164 11.43 8.38 -30.49
N THR A 165 10.16 7.97 -30.44
CA THR A 165 9.02 8.84 -30.70
C THR A 165 8.92 9.95 -29.66
N VAL A 166 9.07 9.63 -28.37
CA VAL A 166 9.04 10.63 -27.29
C VAL A 166 10.18 11.64 -27.45
N THR A 167 11.40 11.18 -27.75
CA THR A 167 12.54 12.07 -28.03
C THR A 167 12.25 13.01 -29.19
N ALA A 168 11.74 12.48 -30.31
CA ALA A 168 11.42 13.31 -31.48
C ALA A 168 10.33 14.35 -31.17
N LEU A 169 9.30 13.97 -30.41
CA LEU A 169 8.24 14.88 -29.97
C LEU A 169 8.78 15.95 -29.03
N TYR A 170 9.61 15.58 -28.06
CA TYR A 170 10.19 16.53 -27.13
C TYR A 170 11.07 17.52 -27.88
N LEU A 171 12.02 17.07 -28.69
CA LEU A 171 12.90 17.98 -29.45
C LEU A 171 12.13 18.92 -30.40
N ARG A 172 10.90 18.56 -30.79
CA ARG A 172 10.06 19.38 -31.67
C ARG A 172 9.25 20.46 -30.93
N PHE A 173 8.76 20.16 -29.72
CA PHE A 173 7.81 21.01 -28.99
C PHE A 173 8.37 21.56 -27.67
N SER A 174 9.47 21.01 -27.16
CA SER A 174 10.26 21.48 -26.01
C SER A 174 9.48 21.80 -24.73
N TYR A 175 8.32 21.16 -24.52
CA TYR A 175 7.53 21.31 -23.29
C TYR A 175 7.84 20.18 -22.30
N PRO A 176 8.35 20.46 -21.08
CA PRO A 176 8.65 19.42 -20.08
C PRO A 176 7.44 18.57 -19.65
N VAL A 177 6.23 19.09 -19.83
CA VAL A 177 4.98 18.36 -19.55
C VAL A 177 4.82 17.14 -20.47
N ILE A 178 5.33 17.18 -21.71
CA ILE A 178 5.27 16.05 -22.64
C ILE A 178 6.01 14.85 -22.04
N HIS A 179 7.22 15.08 -21.54
CA HIS A 179 7.98 14.04 -20.85
C HIS A 179 7.24 13.48 -19.64
N GLN A 180 6.69 14.35 -18.78
CA GLN A 180 5.96 13.93 -17.58
C GLN A 180 4.77 13.02 -17.89
N LEU A 181 3.95 13.39 -18.89
CA LEU A 181 2.79 12.59 -19.31
C LEU A 181 3.20 11.26 -19.93
N CYS A 182 4.20 11.26 -20.82
CA CYS A 182 4.71 10.03 -21.43
C CYS A 182 5.33 9.09 -20.38
N PHE A 183 6.14 9.62 -19.48
CA PHE A 183 6.73 8.89 -18.37
C PHE A 183 5.65 8.25 -17.48
N ALA A 184 4.63 9.03 -17.08
CA ALA A 184 3.51 8.51 -16.29
C ALA A 184 2.75 7.40 -17.01
N GLY A 185 2.50 7.54 -18.32
CA GLY A 185 1.84 6.50 -19.12
C GLY A 185 2.63 5.19 -19.18
N ILE A 186 3.96 5.26 -19.32
CA ILE A 186 4.84 4.09 -19.28
C ILE A 186 4.81 3.44 -17.89
N MET A 187 4.93 4.23 -16.82
CA MET A 187 4.91 3.72 -15.44
C MET A 187 3.58 3.04 -15.09
N LEU A 188 2.44 3.62 -15.50
CA LEU A 188 1.13 3.00 -15.34
C LEU A 188 1.02 1.67 -16.10
N SER A 189 1.56 1.61 -17.32
CA SER A 189 1.56 0.38 -18.13
C SER A 189 2.40 -0.73 -17.48
N ILE A 190 3.56 -0.39 -16.93
CA ILE A 190 4.41 -1.30 -16.15
C ILE A 190 3.65 -1.80 -14.90
N GLY A 191 3.04 -0.88 -14.15
CA GLY A 191 2.25 -1.21 -12.95
C GLY A 191 1.10 -2.16 -13.26
N TYR A 192 0.32 -1.89 -14.31
CA TYR A 192 -0.73 -2.78 -14.79
C TYR A 192 -0.18 -4.19 -15.11
N ARG A 193 0.97 -4.27 -15.79
CA ARG A 193 1.58 -5.55 -16.15
C ARG A 193 2.08 -6.31 -14.94
N PHE A 194 2.69 -5.65 -13.95
CA PHE A 194 3.09 -6.31 -12.70
C PHE A 194 1.90 -6.94 -11.99
N VAL A 195 0.76 -6.25 -11.91
CA VAL A 195 -0.46 -6.82 -11.31
C VAL A 195 -0.91 -8.08 -12.05
N GLY A 196 -0.91 -8.04 -13.39
CA GLY A 196 -1.26 -9.21 -14.20
C GLY A 196 -0.30 -10.40 -13.99
N LEU A 197 1.01 -10.13 -13.97
CA LEU A 197 2.04 -11.15 -13.74
C LEU A 197 1.94 -11.75 -12.34
N ILE A 198 1.82 -10.92 -11.29
CA ILE A 198 1.71 -11.38 -9.90
C ILE A 198 0.46 -12.27 -9.71
N ARG A 199 -0.66 -11.94 -10.36
CA ARG A 199 -1.89 -12.75 -10.30
C ARG A 199 -1.80 -14.05 -11.10
N GLY A 200 -1.04 -14.05 -12.20
CA GLY A 200 -0.89 -15.20 -13.08
C GLY A 200 0.14 -16.22 -12.58
N SER A 201 1.14 -15.77 -11.81
CA SER A 201 2.24 -16.61 -11.35
C SER A 201 1.84 -17.50 -10.17
N LYS A 202 1.95 -18.82 -10.37
CA LYS A 202 1.70 -19.83 -9.33
C LYS A 202 2.95 -20.63 -8.95
N HIS A 203 4.04 -20.50 -9.70
CA HIS A 203 5.30 -21.21 -9.46
C HIS A 203 6.22 -20.40 -8.55
N ASN A 204 6.83 -21.08 -7.57
CA ASN A 204 7.74 -20.49 -6.58
C ASN A 204 7.13 -19.30 -5.78
N PRO A 205 6.26 -19.59 -4.79
CA PRO A 205 5.56 -18.55 -4.02
C PRO A 205 6.51 -17.68 -3.18
N GLU A 206 7.66 -18.21 -2.76
CA GLU A 206 8.68 -17.46 -2.01
C GLU A 206 9.29 -16.36 -2.89
N ALA A 207 9.78 -16.73 -4.07
CA ALA A 207 10.36 -15.75 -5.00
C ALA A 207 9.35 -14.72 -5.50
N ILE A 208 8.08 -15.10 -5.67
CA ILE A 208 6.99 -14.15 -5.95
C ILE A 208 6.76 -13.21 -4.77
N SER A 209 6.80 -13.72 -3.53
CA SER A 209 6.66 -12.90 -2.33
C SER A 209 7.78 -11.86 -2.22
N ASP A 210 9.02 -12.26 -2.50
CA ASP A 210 10.16 -11.35 -2.54
C ASP A 210 10.02 -10.31 -3.65
N ALA A 211 9.64 -10.73 -4.86
CA ALA A 211 9.38 -9.82 -5.98
C ALA A 211 8.29 -8.80 -5.64
N LYS A 212 7.18 -9.24 -5.02
CA LYS A 212 6.12 -8.36 -4.51
C LYS A 212 6.68 -7.37 -3.51
N TYR A 213 7.46 -7.82 -2.52
CA TYR A 213 8.05 -6.96 -1.51
C TYR A 213 8.92 -5.86 -2.15
N TYR A 214 9.81 -6.21 -3.08
CA TYR A 214 10.66 -5.23 -3.78
C TYR A 214 9.86 -4.26 -4.65
N ILE A 215 8.89 -4.74 -5.42
CA ILE A 215 8.04 -3.89 -6.28
C ILE A 215 7.20 -2.93 -5.42
N PHE A 216 6.53 -3.42 -4.38
CA PHE A 216 5.65 -2.60 -3.55
C PHE A 216 6.43 -1.58 -2.72
N THR A 217 7.53 -1.98 -2.09
CA THR A 217 8.37 -1.04 -1.33
C THR A 217 9.02 0.00 -2.26
N GLY A 218 9.44 -0.41 -3.46
CA GLY A 218 9.97 0.52 -4.46
C GLY A 218 8.93 1.51 -4.98
N ALA A 219 7.71 1.06 -5.28
CA ALA A 219 6.61 1.92 -5.71
C ALA A 219 6.20 2.92 -4.60
N PHE A 220 6.16 2.47 -3.34
CA PHE A 220 5.91 3.35 -2.20
C PHE A 220 6.97 4.45 -2.09
N MET A 221 8.26 4.10 -2.18
CA MET A 221 9.36 5.07 -2.15
C MET A 221 9.23 6.09 -3.30
N PHE A 222 8.85 5.63 -4.49
CA PHE A 222 8.66 6.50 -5.65
C PHE A 222 7.50 7.50 -5.44
N ILE A 223 6.36 7.04 -4.91
CA ILE A 223 5.20 7.90 -4.62
C ILE A 223 5.53 8.90 -3.50
N LEU A 224 6.22 8.45 -2.45
CA LEU A 224 6.69 9.32 -1.38
C LEU A 224 7.63 10.40 -1.91
N ALA A 225 8.60 10.01 -2.74
CA ALA A 225 9.51 10.93 -3.41
C ALA A 225 8.74 11.99 -4.17
N PHE A 226 7.75 11.56 -4.97
CA PHE A 226 6.93 12.46 -5.76
C PHE A 226 6.18 13.47 -4.89
N GLY A 227 5.61 13.02 -3.77
CA GLY A 227 4.96 13.91 -2.81
C GLY A 227 5.92 14.96 -2.26
N ILE A 228 7.12 14.55 -1.85
CA ILE A 228 8.16 15.46 -1.33
C ILE A 228 8.58 16.48 -2.40
N TRP A 229 8.78 16.05 -3.64
CA TRP A 229 9.12 16.94 -4.75
C TRP A 229 8.04 18.00 -5.03
N ASN A 230 6.75 17.64 -4.95
CA ASN A 230 5.68 18.63 -5.14
C ASN A 230 5.62 19.62 -3.98
N ILE A 231 5.87 19.18 -2.75
CA ILE A 231 5.97 20.08 -1.59
C ILE A 231 7.12 21.08 -1.79
N ASP A 232 8.26 20.63 -2.31
CA ASP A 232 9.41 21.49 -2.62
C ASP A 232 9.03 22.56 -3.65
N ASN A 233 8.36 22.19 -4.73
CA ASN A 233 7.91 23.13 -5.77
C ASN A 233 6.85 24.10 -5.25
N ALA A 234 5.85 23.61 -4.51
CA ALA A 234 4.72 24.42 -4.07
C ALA A 234 5.08 25.44 -2.99
N PHE A 235 6.03 25.09 -2.11
CA PHE A 235 6.45 25.94 -0.99
C PHE A 235 7.87 26.49 -1.16
N CYS A 236 8.32 26.62 -2.41
CA CYS A 236 9.71 26.92 -2.69
C CYS A 236 10.18 28.27 -2.09
N ASP A 237 9.41 29.34 -2.26
CA ASP A 237 9.75 30.67 -1.72
C ASP A 237 9.88 30.64 -0.19
N PHE A 238 9.01 29.87 0.48
CA PHE A 238 9.07 29.68 1.92
C PHE A 238 10.35 28.95 2.33
N TRP A 239 10.71 27.86 1.64
CA TRP A 239 11.94 27.12 1.94
C TRP A 239 13.21 27.94 1.66
N THR A 240 13.25 28.68 0.56
CA THR A 240 14.35 29.60 0.24
C THR A 240 14.50 30.66 1.34
N LEU A 241 13.40 31.24 1.84
CA LEU A 241 13.44 32.20 2.94
C LEU A 241 14.02 31.60 4.21
N VAL A 242 13.55 30.41 4.60
CA VAL A 242 14.02 29.69 5.80
C VAL A 242 15.52 29.37 5.70
N ARG A 243 15.97 28.86 4.55
CA ARG A 243 17.39 28.54 4.33
C ARG A 243 18.24 29.81 4.40
N THR A 244 17.83 30.88 3.70
CA THR A 244 18.56 32.15 3.65
C THR A 244 18.63 32.83 5.02
N SER A 245 17.55 32.81 5.82
CA SER A 245 17.57 33.41 7.16
C SER A 245 18.52 32.69 8.12
N LEU A 246 18.60 31.36 8.01
CA LEU A 246 19.51 30.55 8.82
C LEU A 246 20.96 30.62 8.32
N TRP A 247 21.18 30.87 7.03
CA TRP A 247 22.50 31.00 6.42
C TRP A 247 23.16 32.36 6.69
N ASN A 248 22.37 33.42 6.85
CA ASN A 248 22.86 34.80 7.04
C ASN A 248 23.35 35.14 8.47
N GLY A 249 23.71 34.13 9.28
CA GLY A 249 23.98 34.30 10.71
C GLY A 249 25.35 34.87 11.14
N GLU A 250 26.38 34.99 10.29
CA GLU A 250 27.71 35.46 10.73
C GLU A 250 28.53 36.13 9.59
N PRO A 251 29.25 37.25 9.78
CA PRO A 251 30.12 37.87 8.76
C PRO A 251 31.38 37.04 8.46
N GLY A 252 31.80 36.93 7.18
CA GLY A 252 32.97 36.14 6.75
C GLY A 252 33.05 35.97 5.21
N PRO A 253 34.21 35.59 4.64
CA PRO A 253 34.47 35.69 3.20
C PRO A 253 33.76 34.60 2.38
N SER A 254 33.21 35.04 1.24
CA SER A 254 32.66 34.43 0.00
C SER A 254 32.43 32.91 -0.22
N PHE A 255 32.49 32.07 0.80
CA PHE A 255 32.09 30.66 0.77
C PHE A 255 31.94 30.22 2.23
N LYS A 256 30.88 30.64 2.90
CA LYS A 256 30.72 30.36 4.34
C LYS A 256 30.28 28.92 4.52
N THR A 257 31.01 28.18 5.36
CA THR A 257 30.51 26.93 5.93
C THR A 257 29.33 27.24 6.85
N PRO A 258 28.11 26.75 6.56
CA PRO A 258 26.97 26.97 7.45
C PRO A 258 27.24 26.35 8.82
N SER A 259 26.63 26.90 9.87
CA SER A 259 26.59 26.23 11.17
C SER A 259 25.94 24.85 11.01
N LEU A 260 26.27 23.88 11.88
CA LEU A 260 25.71 22.53 11.79
C LEU A 260 24.16 22.52 11.71
N PRO A 261 23.42 23.33 12.50
CA PRO A 261 21.96 23.43 12.36
C PRO A 261 21.52 23.96 11.00
N ALA A 262 22.17 25.01 10.48
CA ALA A 262 21.85 25.57 9.18
C ALA A 262 22.18 24.58 8.05
N ALA A 263 23.25 23.81 8.17
CA ALA A 263 23.63 22.75 7.23
C ALA A 263 22.59 21.61 7.20
N ILE A 264 22.10 21.21 8.39
CA ILE A 264 21.06 20.18 8.51
C ILE A 264 19.75 20.66 7.88
N VAL A 265 19.28 21.87 8.24
CA VAL A 265 18.06 22.43 7.64
C VAL A 265 18.23 22.60 6.14
N GLY A 266 19.39 23.11 5.72
CA GLY A 266 19.76 23.29 4.31
C GLY A 266 19.77 21.99 3.52
N ALA A 267 20.09 20.84 4.11
CA ALA A 267 20.04 19.53 3.46
C ALA A 267 18.64 18.88 3.53
N VAL A 268 17.98 18.93 4.69
CA VAL A 268 16.70 18.26 4.92
C VAL A 268 15.57 18.92 4.12
N THR A 269 15.65 20.23 3.90
CA THR A 269 14.60 20.95 3.18
C THR A 269 14.71 20.85 1.66
N GLN A 270 15.76 20.23 1.08
CA GLN A 270 15.92 20.08 -0.37
C GLN A 270 15.05 18.92 -0.87
N GLY A 271 13.77 19.18 -1.12
CA GLY A 271 12.83 18.12 -1.50
C GLY A 271 13.20 17.47 -2.84
N HIS A 272 13.75 18.22 -3.79
CA HIS A 272 14.25 17.65 -5.04
C HIS A 272 15.47 16.72 -4.86
N ALA A 273 16.38 17.01 -3.94
CA ALA A 273 17.48 16.09 -3.61
C ALA A 273 16.98 14.79 -2.97
N TRP A 274 15.97 14.87 -2.08
CA TRP A 274 15.30 13.68 -1.53
C TRP A 274 14.57 12.88 -2.61
N TRP A 275 14.04 13.56 -3.63
CA TRP A 275 13.46 12.91 -4.79
C TRP A 275 14.47 12.01 -5.50
N HIS A 276 15.70 12.47 -5.76
CA HIS A 276 16.75 11.62 -6.37
C HIS A 276 17.04 10.37 -5.53
N ILE A 277 17.20 10.53 -4.21
CA ILE A 277 17.53 9.40 -3.32
C ILE A 277 16.39 8.38 -3.30
N LEU A 278 15.15 8.83 -3.09
CA LEU A 278 14.00 7.95 -2.92
C LEU A 278 13.52 7.33 -4.23
N THR A 279 13.47 8.09 -5.33
CA THR A 279 13.18 7.52 -6.64
C THR A 279 14.28 6.59 -7.08
N GLY A 280 15.54 6.92 -6.78
CA GLY A 280 16.66 6.09 -7.15
C GLY A 280 16.65 4.74 -6.46
N LEU A 281 16.42 4.73 -5.15
CA LEU A 281 16.22 3.52 -4.37
C LEU A 281 14.96 2.77 -4.83
N GLY A 282 13.86 3.49 -5.08
CA GLY A 282 12.61 2.92 -5.56
C GLY A 282 12.77 2.20 -6.89
N CYS A 283 13.41 2.84 -7.86
CA CYS A 283 13.71 2.28 -9.19
C CYS A 283 14.63 1.06 -9.11
N ALA A 284 15.69 1.11 -8.29
CA ALA A 284 16.58 -0.04 -8.09
C ALA A 284 15.82 -1.25 -7.53
N ARG A 285 14.95 -1.04 -6.53
CA ARG A 285 14.10 -2.09 -5.96
C ARG A 285 13.10 -2.62 -6.97
N MET A 286 12.40 -1.74 -7.70
CA MET A 286 11.44 -2.16 -8.72
C MET A 286 12.11 -2.93 -9.87
N ALA A 287 13.30 -2.54 -10.31
CA ALA A 287 14.06 -3.25 -11.35
C ALA A 287 14.51 -4.64 -10.87
N ALA A 288 14.98 -4.76 -9.63
CA ALA A 288 15.32 -6.05 -9.02
C ALA A 288 14.08 -6.94 -8.88
N GLY A 289 12.96 -6.40 -8.37
CA GLY A 289 11.69 -7.11 -8.24
C GLY A 289 11.10 -7.55 -9.59
N ALA A 290 11.21 -6.70 -10.62
CA ALA A 290 10.85 -7.05 -11.99
C ALA A 290 11.68 -8.22 -12.51
N SER A 291 12.98 -8.23 -12.23
CA SER A 291 13.88 -9.31 -12.63
C SER A 291 13.52 -10.63 -11.96
N TYR A 292 13.28 -10.62 -10.64
CA TYR A 292 12.80 -11.81 -9.92
C TYR A 292 11.46 -12.32 -10.47
N LEU A 293 10.49 -11.43 -10.69
CA LEU A 293 9.19 -11.79 -11.22
C LEU A 293 9.28 -12.36 -12.64
N MET A 294 10.16 -11.80 -13.48
CA MET A 294 10.32 -12.26 -14.85
C MET A 294 11.10 -13.58 -14.96
N LEU A 295 12.11 -13.79 -14.10
CA LEU A 295 12.83 -15.07 -14.04
C LEU A 295 11.91 -16.20 -13.54
N THR A 296 11.13 -15.96 -12.48
CA THR A 296 10.16 -16.95 -11.95
C THR A 296 9.06 -17.30 -12.94
N THR A 297 8.57 -16.33 -13.71
CA THR A 297 7.52 -16.54 -14.72
C THR A 297 8.03 -17.20 -16.00
N SER A 298 9.22 -16.83 -16.46
CA SER A 298 9.74 -17.27 -17.76
C SER A 298 10.58 -18.55 -17.68
N HIS A 299 11.13 -18.86 -16.51
CA HIS A 299 12.01 -20.01 -16.28
C HIS A 299 11.64 -20.74 -14.96
N PRO A 300 10.44 -21.34 -14.87
CA PRO A 300 9.94 -21.94 -13.63
C PRO A 300 10.75 -23.14 -13.14
N ASP A 301 11.45 -23.84 -14.04
CA ASP A 301 12.12 -25.13 -13.76
C ASP A 301 13.50 -24.99 -13.08
N ILE A 302 14.03 -23.77 -12.92
CA ILE A 302 15.43 -23.54 -12.54
C ILE A 302 15.58 -23.09 -11.07
N LEU A 303 14.51 -22.59 -10.44
CA LEU A 303 14.57 -22.27 -9.02
C LEU A 303 14.35 -23.55 -8.20
N PRO A 304 15.17 -23.80 -7.16
CA PRO A 304 15.01 -25.00 -6.34
C PRO A 304 13.58 -25.07 -5.80
N PRO A 305 12.98 -26.28 -5.74
CA PRO A 305 11.65 -26.46 -5.18
C PRO A 305 11.62 -25.86 -3.77
N ALA A 306 10.51 -25.19 -3.45
CA ALA A 306 10.28 -24.57 -2.15
C ALA A 306 10.68 -25.53 -1.03
N ARG A 307 11.35 -24.99 0.00
CA ARG A 307 11.80 -25.74 1.17
C ARG A 307 10.63 -26.55 1.72
N GLU A 308 10.72 -27.88 1.72
CA GLU A 308 9.65 -28.71 2.25
C GLU A 308 9.32 -28.28 3.68
N PRO A 309 8.03 -28.12 4.04
CA PRO A 309 7.65 -27.84 5.41
C PRO A 309 8.21 -28.93 6.32
N ASN A 310 8.85 -28.54 7.41
CA ASN A 310 9.28 -29.50 8.43
C ASN A 310 8.09 -30.41 8.81
N PRO A 311 8.29 -31.73 8.92
CA PRO A 311 7.21 -32.64 9.29
C PRO A 311 6.59 -32.19 10.63
N PRO A 312 5.25 -32.27 10.76
CA PRO A 312 4.58 -31.87 11.98
C PRO A 312 5.10 -32.70 13.16
N LEU A 313 5.38 -32.01 14.27
CA LEU A 313 5.77 -32.65 15.53
C LEU A 313 4.70 -33.69 15.94
N PRO A 314 5.12 -34.85 16.47
CA PRO A 314 4.18 -35.89 16.88
C PRO A 314 3.26 -35.38 18.00
N LEU A 315 1.96 -35.64 17.85
CA LEU A 315 0.91 -35.32 18.82
C LEU A 315 1.21 -35.97 20.18
N SER A 316 1.14 -35.18 21.25
CA SER A 316 1.24 -35.69 22.62
C SER A 316 0.05 -36.59 22.97
N PRO A 317 0.23 -37.65 23.78
CA PRO A 317 -0.84 -38.57 24.13
C PRO A 317 -1.90 -37.93 25.05
N PRO A 318 -3.17 -38.42 25.00
CA PRO A 318 -4.26 -37.86 25.78
C PRO A 318 -4.13 -38.20 27.28
N ALA A 319 -4.59 -37.26 28.12
CA ALA A 319 -4.62 -37.41 29.57
C ALA A 319 -5.65 -38.49 30.03
N PRO A 320 -5.39 -39.21 31.14
CA PRO A 320 -6.26 -40.29 31.61
C PRO A 320 -7.56 -39.75 32.21
N THR A 321 -8.67 -40.41 31.86
CA THR A 321 -10.02 -40.17 32.40
C THR A 321 -10.16 -40.70 33.82
N ARG A 322 -10.73 -39.87 34.70
CA ARG A 322 -11.00 -40.18 36.12
C ARG A 322 -12.28 -41.02 36.22
N LYS A 323 -12.21 -42.22 36.81
CA LYS A 323 -13.37 -43.05 37.13
C LYS A 323 -14.24 -42.38 38.21
N ALA A 324 -15.55 -42.37 37.99
CA ALA A 324 -16.54 -42.07 39.03
C ALA A 324 -16.74 -43.30 39.92
N SER A 325 -16.71 -43.09 41.23
CA SER A 325 -17.06 -44.08 42.25
C SER A 325 -18.32 -43.63 42.99
N ASP A 326 -19.20 -44.61 43.18
CA ASP A 326 -20.23 -44.78 44.22
C ASP A 326 -21.49 -43.90 44.20
N ASP A 327 -22.65 -44.57 44.12
CA ASP A 327 -23.55 -44.54 45.28
C ASP A 327 -24.66 -45.64 45.31
N ALA A 328 -24.80 -46.18 46.52
CA ALA A 328 -25.98 -46.67 47.24
C ALA A 328 -26.79 -47.90 46.78
N ILE A 329 -26.74 -48.90 47.66
CA ILE A 329 -27.47 -50.17 47.75
C ILE A 329 -28.93 -49.92 48.17
N PHE A 330 -29.90 -50.43 47.41
CA PHE A 330 -31.32 -50.49 47.81
C PHE A 330 -31.74 -51.96 48.03
N ARG A 331 -32.29 -52.28 49.20
CA ARG A 331 -32.93 -53.59 49.48
C ARG A 331 -34.40 -53.39 49.86
N PRO A 332 -35.35 -54.11 49.26
CA PRO A 332 -36.78 -54.02 49.64
C PRO A 332 -37.11 -54.73 50.96
N TYR A 333 -37.98 -54.11 51.75
CA TYR A 333 -38.60 -54.61 52.98
C TYR A 333 -39.81 -55.51 52.67
N LYS A 334 -40.10 -56.50 53.53
CA LYS A 334 -41.24 -57.43 53.38
C LYS A 334 -41.88 -57.70 54.75
N ASP A 335 -43.18 -57.53 54.82
CA ASP A 335 -44.01 -57.76 56.02
C ASP A 335 -44.26 -59.26 56.26
N ASP A 336 -44.13 -59.70 57.51
CA ASP A 336 -44.67 -60.98 58.01
C ASP A 336 -45.93 -60.70 58.84
N PRO A 337 -47.07 -61.37 58.62
CA PRO A 337 -48.27 -61.12 59.40
C PRO A 337 -48.26 -61.90 60.72
N VAL A 338 -48.57 -61.21 61.83
CA VAL A 338 -48.90 -61.80 63.12
C VAL A 338 -50.35 -61.45 63.46
N SER A 339 -51.19 -62.46 63.61
CA SER A 339 -52.56 -62.39 64.12
C SER A 339 -52.58 -62.18 65.63
N TYR A 340 -53.56 -61.45 66.19
CA TYR A 340 -54.40 -61.90 67.33
C TYR A 340 -55.62 -60.98 67.50
N GLU A 341 -56.69 -61.58 67.97
CA GLU A 341 -58.07 -61.11 68.02
C GLU A 341 -58.37 -60.09 69.15
N ASP A 342 -59.45 -59.35 68.91
CA ASP A 342 -59.99 -58.16 69.55
C ASP A 342 -60.97 -58.46 70.71
N GLU A 343 -61.19 -57.49 71.61
CA GLU A 343 -62.52 -57.11 72.12
C GLU A 343 -62.51 -55.67 72.69
N GLY A 344 -63.41 -54.81 72.19
CA GLY A 344 -63.60 -53.39 72.58
C GLY A 344 -65.06 -53.00 72.92
N PRO A 345 -65.28 -51.78 73.51
CA PRO A 345 -66.46 -51.42 74.32
C PRO A 345 -67.71 -50.87 73.57
N SER A 346 -68.78 -50.56 74.33
CA SER A 346 -70.21 -50.53 73.93
C SER A 346 -70.74 -49.32 73.12
N HIS A 347 -71.85 -49.59 72.42
CA HIS A 347 -72.38 -48.96 71.20
C HIS A 347 -72.90 -47.51 71.27
N ASP A 348 -73.51 -47.07 72.38
CA ASP A 348 -74.31 -45.82 72.35
C ASP A 348 -73.48 -44.53 72.46
N GLU A 349 -72.38 -44.54 73.22
CA GLU A 349 -71.44 -43.39 73.27
C GLU A 349 -70.72 -43.19 71.93
N ILE A 350 -70.44 -44.31 71.25
CA ILE A 350 -69.84 -44.33 69.91
C ILE A 350 -70.76 -43.62 68.90
N LEU A 351 -72.08 -43.80 69.01
CA LEU A 351 -73.03 -43.26 68.03
C LEU A 351 -73.19 -41.73 68.10
N LEU A 352 -73.26 -41.15 69.31
CA LEU A 352 -73.40 -39.69 69.44
C LEU A 352 -72.10 -38.99 69.04
N GLN A 353 -70.95 -39.56 69.43
CA GLN A 353 -69.63 -39.08 69.04
C GLN A 353 -69.42 -39.22 67.53
N GLN A 354 -69.91 -40.29 66.90
CA GLN A 354 -69.89 -40.45 65.44
C GLN A 354 -70.66 -39.34 64.73
N ARG A 355 -71.86 -38.98 65.18
CA ARG A 355 -72.67 -37.97 64.46
C ARG A 355 -72.04 -36.58 64.49
N GLN A 356 -71.50 -36.15 65.64
CA GLN A 356 -70.80 -34.86 65.71
C GLN A 356 -69.52 -34.86 64.89
N MET A 357 -68.79 -35.99 64.89
CA MET A 357 -67.59 -36.14 64.07
C MET A 357 -67.90 -36.12 62.57
N ILE A 358 -69.04 -36.67 62.15
CA ILE A 358 -69.48 -36.65 60.74
C ILE A 358 -69.79 -35.21 60.29
N ASP A 359 -70.53 -34.42 61.07
CA ASP A 359 -70.88 -33.03 60.69
C ASP A 359 -69.63 -32.10 60.64
N GLU A 360 -68.68 -32.28 61.55
CA GLU A 360 -67.42 -31.53 61.52
C GLU A 360 -66.56 -31.91 60.30
N GLN A 361 -66.54 -33.19 59.94
CA GLN A 361 -65.84 -33.67 58.74
C GLN A 361 -66.47 -33.11 57.47
N ASP A 362 -67.80 -33.07 57.36
CA ASP A 362 -68.48 -32.53 56.18
C ASP A 362 -68.15 -31.04 55.97
N THR A 363 -68.12 -30.26 57.05
CA THR A 363 -67.72 -28.84 56.99
C THR A 363 -66.26 -28.67 56.55
N HIS A 364 -65.38 -29.59 56.94
CA HIS A 364 -63.99 -29.61 56.49
C HIS A 364 -63.85 -30.04 55.03
N LEU A 365 -64.66 -31.00 54.58
CA LEU A 365 -64.69 -31.45 53.20
C LEU A 365 -65.15 -30.35 52.25
N ASP A 366 -66.11 -29.51 52.66
CA ASP A 366 -66.54 -28.36 51.85
C ASP A 366 -65.46 -27.30 51.70
N ARG A 367 -64.71 -27.01 52.78
CA ARG A 367 -63.56 -26.08 52.73
C ARG A 367 -62.45 -26.64 51.85
N LEU A 368 -62.17 -27.94 51.97
CA LEU A 368 -61.17 -28.61 51.15
C LEU A 368 -61.60 -28.63 49.68
N SER A 369 -62.86 -28.92 49.39
CA SER A 369 -63.44 -28.91 48.04
C SER A 369 -63.30 -27.54 47.37
N ASN A 370 -63.60 -26.46 48.09
CA ASN A 370 -63.42 -25.10 47.58
C ASN A 370 -61.94 -24.74 47.37
N SER A 371 -61.06 -25.17 48.28
CA SER A 371 -59.61 -24.96 48.12
C SER A 371 -59.04 -25.75 46.93
N ILE A 372 -59.51 -26.98 46.70
CA ILE A 372 -59.11 -27.82 45.57
C ILE A 372 -59.60 -27.21 44.26
N ARG A 373 -60.83 -26.68 44.22
CA ARG A 373 -61.33 -25.95 43.03
C ARG A 373 -60.47 -24.74 42.71
N ASN A 374 -60.15 -23.91 43.69
CA ASN A 374 -59.26 -22.76 43.49
C ASN A 374 -57.85 -23.17 43.03
N GLN A 375 -57.28 -24.22 43.63
CA GLN A 375 -55.96 -24.72 43.24
C GLN A 375 -55.97 -25.29 41.81
N ARG A 376 -57.04 -25.96 41.42
CA ARG A 376 -57.24 -26.44 40.06
C ARG A 376 -57.30 -25.28 39.07
N ASP A 377 -58.07 -24.24 39.37
CA ASP A 377 -58.21 -23.07 38.49
C ASP A 377 -56.89 -22.32 38.32
N ILE A 378 -56.11 -22.14 39.40
CA ILE A 378 -54.75 -21.56 39.33
C ILE A 378 -53.84 -22.46 38.49
N SER A 379 -53.95 -23.79 38.63
CA SER A 379 -53.13 -24.73 37.86
C SER A 379 -53.46 -24.70 36.37
N LEU A 380 -54.72 -24.52 36.01
CA LEU A 380 -55.15 -24.34 34.62
C LEU A 380 -54.61 -23.02 34.06
N GLN A 381 -54.68 -21.93 34.82
CA GLN A 381 -54.15 -20.63 34.40
C GLN A 381 -52.61 -20.65 34.24
N ILE A 382 -51.89 -21.33 35.14
CA ILE A 382 -50.43 -21.52 35.01
C ILE A 382 -50.12 -22.34 33.76
N ASN A 383 -50.91 -23.38 33.47
CA ASN A 383 -50.73 -24.20 32.28
C ASN A 383 -50.90 -23.38 31.00
N ASP A 384 -51.93 -22.53 30.93
CA ASP A 384 -52.19 -21.68 29.78
C ASP A 384 -51.05 -20.65 29.59
N GLU A 385 -50.53 -20.05 30.66
CA GLU A 385 -49.39 -19.12 30.57
C GLU A 385 -48.09 -19.82 30.16
N LEU A 386 -47.86 -21.06 30.61
CA LEU A 386 -46.72 -21.86 30.18
C LEU A 386 -46.78 -22.18 28.69
N GLU A 387 -47.96 -22.49 28.16
CA GLU A 387 -48.16 -22.71 26.72
C GLU A 387 -47.82 -21.44 25.91
N VAL A 388 -48.27 -20.27 26.38
CA VAL A 388 -47.92 -18.97 25.79
C VAL A 388 -46.40 -18.72 25.85
N HIS A 389 -45.76 -18.95 26.99
CA HIS A 389 -44.32 -18.81 27.14
C HIS A 389 -43.52 -19.75 26.23
N THR A 390 -43.97 -21.00 26.04
CA THR A 390 -43.32 -21.92 25.09
C THR A 390 -43.41 -21.42 23.66
N GLY A 391 -44.55 -20.85 23.25
CA GLY A 391 -44.71 -20.24 21.92
C GLY A 391 -43.83 -19.01 21.72
N LEU A 392 -43.66 -18.17 22.75
CA LEU A 392 -42.75 -17.02 22.71
C LEU A 392 -41.28 -17.44 22.62
N LEU A 393 -40.89 -18.51 23.33
CA LEU A 393 -39.53 -19.04 23.27
C LEU A 393 -39.19 -19.63 21.90
N GLU A 394 -40.13 -20.33 21.26
CA GLU A 394 -39.95 -20.87 19.91
C GLU A 394 -39.84 -19.75 18.86
N ALA A 395 -40.64 -18.68 19.00
CA ALA A 395 -40.52 -17.50 18.15
C ALA A 395 -39.18 -16.78 18.31
N LEU A 396 -38.68 -16.66 19.55
CA LEU A 396 -37.38 -16.06 19.85
C LEU A 396 -36.23 -16.91 19.27
N ASP A 397 -36.30 -18.22 19.40
CA ASP A 397 -35.31 -19.15 18.82
C ASP A 397 -35.24 -18.97 17.29
N HIS A 398 -36.40 -18.85 16.65
CA HIS A 398 -36.45 -18.66 15.20
C HIS A 398 -35.90 -17.29 14.74
N GLU A 399 -36.11 -16.22 15.52
CA GLU A 399 -35.49 -14.91 15.26
C GLU A 399 -33.97 -14.92 15.49
N LEU A 400 -33.50 -15.65 16.51
CA LEU A 400 -32.08 -15.82 16.79
C LEU A 400 -31.36 -16.58 15.66
N ASP A 401 -31.98 -17.63 15.12
CA ASP A 401 -31.47 -18.37 13.96
C ASP A 401 -31.36 -17.48 12.71
N SER A 402 -32.40 -16.71 12.41
CA SER A 402 -32.39 -15.75 11.29
C SER A 402 -31.28 -14.70 11.46
N THR A 403 -31.05 -14.24 12.69
CA THR A 403 -29.98 -13.30 13.02
C THR A 403 -28.60 -13.95 12.86
N GLY A 404 -28.44 -15.19 13.31
CA GLY A 404 -27.24 -16.00 13.12
C GLY A 404 -26.89 -16.18 11.64
N ASP A 405 -27.88 -16.44 10.80
CA ASP A 405 -27.72 -16.58 9.35
C ASP A 405 -27.37 -15.26 8.64
N ARG A 406 -27.87 -14.13 9.13
CA ARG A 406 -27.48 -12.81 8.60
C ARG A 406 -26.05 -12.47 9.00
N LEU A 407 -25.69 -12.74 10.24
CA LEU A 407 -24.34 -12.49 10.78
C LEU A 407 -23.29 -13.38 10.09
N SER A 408 -23.61 -14.65 9.85
CA SER A 408 -22.72 -15.60 9.18
C SER A 408 -22.45 -15.18 7.72
N ARG A 409 -23.49 -14.71 7.01
CA ARG A 409 -23.37 -14.15 5.65
C ARG A 409 -22.55 -12.86 5.64
N ALA A 410 -22.77 -11.97 6.61
CA ALA A 410 -21.99 -10.73 6.75
C ALA A 410 -20.50 -11.03 7.02
N ARG A 411 -20.21 -11.98 7.91
CA ARG A 411 -18.84 -12.44 8.21
C ARG A 411 -18.14 -13.01 6.99
N ARG A 412 -18.81 -13.86 6.21
CA ARG A 412 -18.25 -14.41 4.95
C ARG A 412 -17.95 -13.33 3.92
N ARG A 413 -18.79 -12.30 3.81
CA ARG A 413 -18.54 -11.15 2.94
C ARG A 413 -17.34 -10.33 3.42
N LEU A 414 -17.22 -10.10 4.73
CA LEU A 414 -16.07 -9.43 5.32
C LEU A 414 -14.77 -10.22 5.10
N ASP A 415 -14.78 -11.55 5.26
CA ASP A 415 -13.61 -12.40 4.97
C ASP A 415 -13.21 -12.33 3.49
N HIS A 416 -14.18 -12.30 2.57
CA HIS A 416 -13.89 -12.17 1.15
C HIS A 416 -13.30 -10.79 0.81
N VAL A 417 -13.82 -9.72 1.41
CA VAL A 417 -13.27 -8.36 1.25
C VAL A 417 -11.88 -8.25 1.86
N ALA A 418 -11.67 -8.81 3.05
CA ALA A 418 -10.38 -8.80 3.74
C ALA A 418 -9.31 -9.58 2.95
N ARG A 419 -9.66 -10.75 2.38
CA ARG A 419 -8.76 -11.50 1.48
C ARG A 419 -8.50 -10.74 0.19
N GLY A 420 -9.53 -10.16 -0.44
CA GLY A 420 -9.37 -9.33 -1.64
C GLY A 420 -8.49 -8.10 -1.42
N ALA A 421 -8.62 -7.43 -0.27
CA ALA A 421 -7.79 -6.30 0.13
C ALA A 421 -6.35 -6.74 0.50
N LYS A 422 -6.16 -7.91 1.10
CA LYS A 422 -4.83 -8.47 1.37
C LYS A 422 -4.09 -8.84 0.08
N ASP A 423 -4.81 -9.39 -0.90
CA ASP A 423 -4.21 -9.92 -2.13
C ASP A 423 -4.00 -8.84 -3.20
N ASN A 424 -4.84 -7.79 -3.23
CA ASN A 424 -4.83 -6.75 -4.26
C ASN A 424 -4.84 -5.31 -3.73
N GLY A 425 -5.00 -5.09 -2.42
CA GLY A 425 -5.18 -3.75 -1.85
C GLY A 425 -3.98 -2.85 -2.06
N SER A 426 -2.75 -3.39 -2.05
CA SER A 426 -1.54 -2.61 -2.33
C SER A 426 -1.45 -2.14 -3.78
N ALA A 427 -1.87 -2.96 -4.75
CA ALA A 427 -1.88 -2.59 -6.16
C ALA A 427 -2.98 -1.56 -6.50
N VAL A 428 -4.17 -1.74 -5.93
CA VAL A 428 -5.27 -0.77 -6.05
C VAL A 428 -4.90 0.54 -5.37
N ALA A 429 -4.27 0.49 -4.19
CA ALA A 429 -3.78 1.68 -3.50
C ALA A 429 -2.74 2.42 -4.35
N ILE A 430 -1.80 1.72 -4.98
CA ILE A 430 -0.82 2.34 -5.89
C ILE A 430 -1.52 2.99 -7.10
N GLY A 431 -2.47 2.29 -7.74
CA GLY A 431 -3.22 2.85 -8.87
C GLY A 431 -4.02 4.10 -8.50
N VAL A 432 -4.69 4.08 -7.34
CA VAL A 432 -5.43 5.24 -6.80
C VAL A 432 -4.47 6.36 -6.44
N LEU A 433 -3.33 6.06 -5.81
CA LEU A 433 -2.33 7.06 -5.46
C LEU A 433 -1.75 7.73 -6.71
N ILE A 434 -1.42 6.97 -7.77
CA ILE A 434 -0.95 7.53 -9.05
C ILE A 434 -2.04 8.37 -9.73
N PHE A 435 -3.31 7.94 -9.66
CA PHE A 435 -4.41 8.72 -10.22
C PHE A 435 -4.61 10.06 -9.50
N VAL A 436 -4.60 10.04 -8.15
CA VAL A 436 -4.62 11.27 -7.34
C VAL A 436 -3.41 12.14 -7.66
N LEU A 437 -2.23 11.53 -7.84
CA LEU A 437 -1.00 12.19 -8.26
C LEU A 437 -1.17 12.97 -9.57
N LEU A 438 -1.77 12.34 -10.58
CA LEU A 438 -2.02 12.96 -11.89
C LEU A 438 -2.97 14.14 -11.78
N ILE A 439 -3.99 14.04 -10.91
CA ILE A 439 -4.88 15.17 -10.62
C ILE A 439 -4.09 16.31 -9.98
N LEU A 440 -3.22 16.02 -9.00
CA LEU A 440 -2.40 17.06 -8.37
C LEU A 440 -1.45 17.74 -9.38
N ILE A 441 -0.85 16.98 -10.29
CA ILE A 441 -0.02 17.55 -11.37
C ILE A 441 -0.83 18.51 -12.23
N ILE A 442 -2.04 18.12 -12.63
CA ILE A 442 -2.90 18.99 -13.44
C ILE A 442 -3.23 20.25 -12.64
N VAL A 443 -3.77 20.10 -11.42
CA VAL A 443 -4.26 21.22 -10.61
C VAL A 443 -3.17 22.21 -10.21
N PHE A 444 -1.94 21.76 -9.93
CA PHE A 444 -0.86 22.64 -9.49
C PHE A 444 0.04 23.15 -10.62
N LYS A 445 -0.08 22.60 -11.83
CA LYS A 445 0.82 22.91 -12.96
C LYS A 445 0.11 23.47 -14.20
N THR A 446 -1.23 23.48 -14.23
CA THR A 446 -2.03 24.43 -15.03
C THR A 446 -2.37 25.63 -14.18
#